data_AF-A0A7C0UM26-F1
#
_entry.id   AF-A0A7C0UM26-F1
#
_cell.length_a   1.000
_cell.length_b   1.000
_cell.length_c   1.000
_cell.angle_alpha   90.00
_cell.angle_beta   90.00
_cell.angle_gamma   90.00
#
_symmetry.space_group_name_H-M   'P 1'
#
loop_
_entity.id
_entity.type
_entity.pdbx_description
1 polymer ?
#
loop_
_entity_poly.entity_id
_entity_poly.type
_entity_poly.pdbx_seq_one_letter_code
_entity_poly.pdbx_strand_id
1 'polypeptide(L)'
;MISYDLYNFLKEELKNGSSDLVTRPSGQLIRERIEKDILKEDDGGVIALDFSKIGIIDYSCADEIVAKLMSRLLSNEYGEKYIILTGLNENQQENIEVALERKDLAVIAEKSGGKKFLLGSLNNYLRETLSLIVKSG
;
A
#
# COMPACT_ATOMS: atom_id res chain seq x y z
N MET A 1 -9.24 9.31 8.14
CA MET A 1 -8.58 8.27 7.32
C MET A 1 -9.64 7.66 6.43
N ILE A 2 -9.45 7.77 5.11
CA ILE A 2 -10.30 7.11 4.12
C ILE A 2 -9.81 5.67 3.98
N SER A 3 -10.70 4.71 3.83
CA SER A 3 -10.34 3.29 3.73
C SER A 3 -10.83 2.72 2.41
N TYR A 4 -9.92 2.17 1.62
CA TYR A 4 -10.20 1.46 0.37
C TYR A 4 -10.09 -0.04 0.62
N ASP A 5 -11.25 -0.72 0.59
CA ASP A 5 -11.32 -2.18 0.63
C ASP A 5 -10.91 -2.73 -0.74
N LEU A 6 -9.67 -3.25 -0.83
CA LEU A 6 -9.13 -3.74 -2.10
C LEU A 6 -9.88 -4.95 -2.63
N TYR A 7 -10.56 -5.71 -1.77
CA TYR A 7 -11.37 -6.84 -2.21
C TYR A 7 -12.63 -6.38 -2.95
N ASN A 8 -13.23 -5.26 -2.57
CA ASN A 8 -14.33 -4.66 -3.32
C ASN A 8 -13.86 -4.20 -4.70
N PHE A 9 -12.71 -3.52 -4.78
CA PHE A 9 -12.12 -3.12 -6.06
C PHE A 9 -11.83 -4.33 -6.94
N LEU A 10 -11.28 -5.40 -6.36
CA LEU A 10 -10.99 -6.63 -7.07
C LEU A 10 -12.27 -7.28 -7.64
N LYS A 11 -13.34 -7.34 -6.85
CA LYS A 11 -14.64 -7.86 -7.31
C LYS A 11 -15.23 -7.04 -8.45
N GLU A 12 -15.15 -5.71 -8.37
CA GLU A 12 -15.72 -4.81 -9.38
C GLU A 12 -14.94 -4.89 -10.70
N GLU A 13 -13.61 -4.94 -10.63
CA GLU A 13 -12.73 -4.85 -11.80
C GLU A 13 -12.46 -6.21 -12.47
N LEU A 14 -12.19 -7.29 -11.70
CA LEU A 14 -11.78 -8.58 -12.28
C LEU A 14 -12.95 -9.50 -12.66
N LYS A 15 -14.09 -9.42 -11.96
CA LYS A 15 -15.32 -10.22 -12.19
C LYS A 15 -15.12 -11.73 -12.36
N ASN A 16 -13.97 -12.27 -11.95
CA ASN A 16 -13.57 -13.67 -12.12
C ASN A 16 -13.72 -14.50 -10.84
N GLY A 17 -14.15 -13.88 -9.74
CA GLY A 17 -14.36 -14.52 -8.44
C GLY A 17 -13.08 -14.83 -7.65
N SER A 18 -11.90 -14.51 -8.19
CA SER A 18 -10.64 -14.63 -7.45
C SER A 18 -10.57 -13.57 -6.34
N SER A 19 -9.79 -13.85 -5.30
CA SER A 19 -9.39 -12.89 -4.26
C SER A 19 -7.89 -12.58 -4.32
N ASP A 20 -7.20 -13.08 -5.35
CA ASP A 20 -5.74 -13.12 -5.41
C ASP A 20 -5.20 -12.05 -6.35
N LEU A 21 -4.14 -11.39 -5.90
CA LEU A 21 -3.42 -10.35 -6.61
C LEU A 21 -2.10 -10.94 -7.13
N VAL A 22 -2.16 -11.76 -8.17
CA VAL A 22 -1.01 -12.59 -8.60
C VAL A 22 -0.49 -12.31 -10.01
N THR A 23 -1.11 -11.38 -10.74
CA THR A 23 -0.66 -11.02 -12.09
C THR A 23 -0.46 -9.52 -12.23
N ARG A 24 0.51 -9.12 -13.06
CA ARG A 24 0.71 -7.70 -13.39
C ARG A 24 -0.53 -7.06 -14.03
N PRO A 25 -1.23 -7.69 -15.00
CA PRO A 25 -2.45 -7.10 -15.55
C PRO A 25 -3.54 -6.87 -14.50
N SER A 26 -3.76 -7.83 -13.58
CA SER A 26 -4.71 -7.62 -12.48
C SER A 26 -4.24 -6.50 -11.55
N GLY A 27 -2.95 -6.45 -11.23
CA GLY A 27 -2.39 -5.39 -10.39
C GLY A 27 -2.54 -4.01 -11.01
N GLN A 28 -2.34 -3.89 -12.32
CA GLN A 28 -2.50 -2.65 -13.05
C GLN A 28 -3.94 -2.13 -12.98
N LEU A 29 -4.94 -2.99 -13.19
CA LEU A 29 -6.36 -2.60 -13.10
C LEU A 29 -6.70 -2.05 -11.71
N ILE A 30 -6.24 -2.74 -10.65
CA ILE A 30 -6.46 -2.30 -9.27
C ILE A 30 -5.72 -1.01 -8.97
N ARG A 31 -4.46 -0.87 -9.42
CA ARG A 31 -3.70 0.37 -9.26
C ARG A 31 -4.40 1.54 -9.94
N GLU A 32 -4.78 1.40 -11.21
CA GLU A 32 -5.46 2.47 -11.96
C GLU A 32 -6.79 2.86 -11.31
N ARG A 33 -7.51 1.89 -10.71
CA ARG A 33 -8.71 2.17 -9.93
C ARG A 33 -8.39 3.00 -8.68
N ILE A 34 -7.39 2.59 -7.91
CA ILE A 34 -6.93 3.33 -6.72
C ILE A 34 -6.51 4.75 -7.11
N GLU A 35 -5.71 4.91 -8.16
CA GLU A 35 -5.22 6.21 -8.66
C GLU A 35 -6.38 7.16 -9.00
N LYS A 36 -7.40 6.66 -9.71
CA LYS A 36 -8.60 7.45 -10.05
C LYS A 36 -9.34 7.92 -8.81
N ASP A 37 -9.36 7.12 -7.75
CA ASP A 37 -10.08 7.46 -6.52
C ASP A 37 -9.24 8.39 -5.63
N ILE A 38 -7.92 8.15 -5.49
CA ILE A 38 -7.01 9.05 -4.76
C ILE A 38 -7.06 10.49 -5.28
N LEU A 39 -7.12 10.66 -6.62
CA LEU A 39 -7.16 11.99 -7.24
C LEU A 39 -8.44 12.80 -6.92
N LYS A 40 -9.49 12.15 -6.39
CA LYS A 40 -10.74 12.81 -5.98
C LYS A 40 -10.73 13.24 -4.52
N GLU A 41 -9.79 12.73 -3.73
CA GLU A 41 -9.69 13.03 -2.31
C GLU A 41 -9.05 14.41 -2.07
N ASP A 42 -9.39 15.02 -0.95
CA ASP A 42 -8.84 16.31 -0.54
C ASP A 42 -7.34 16.20 -0.19
N ASP A 43 -6.60 17.31 -0.34
CA ASP A 43 -5.20 17.40 0.09
C ASP A 43 -5.07 17.23 1.61
N GLY A 44 -3.96 16.61 2.04
CA GLY A 44 -3.73 16.17 3.41
C GLY A 44 -4.43 14.85 3.78
N GLY A 45 -5.14 14.21 2.85
CA GLY A 45 -5.86 12.96 3.08
C GLY A 45 -4.95 11.76 3.37
N VAL A 46 -5.29 10.98 4.42
CA VAL A 46 -4.67 9.68 4.72
C VAL A 46 -5.56 8.56 4.21
N ILE A 47 -5.06 7.79 3.25
CA ILE A 47 -5.73 6.68 2.57
C ILE A 47 -5.16 5.36 3.08
N ALA A 48 -6.01 4.54 3.68
CA ALA A 48 -5.71 3.17 4.06
C ALA A 48 -6.09 2.21 2.92
N LEU A 49 -5.13 1.43 2.45
CA LEU A 49 -5.37 0.32 1.53
C LEU A 49 -5.54 -0.95 2.35
N ASP A 50 -6.76 -1.48 2.41
CA ASP A 50 -7.11 -2.65 3.23
C ASP A 50 -6.99 -3.95 2.43
N PHE A 51 -6.05 -4.79 2.86
CA PHE A 51 -5.74 -6.11 2.29
C PHE A 51 -6.40 -7.28 3.03
N SER A 52 -7.20 -7.03 4.07
CA SER A 52 -7.71 -8.07 4.99
C SER A 52 -8.48 -9.20 4.33
N LYS A 53 -9.11 -8.95 3.16
CA LYS A 53 -9.86 -9.93 2.37
C LYS A 53 -9.16 -10.36 1.08
N ILE A 54 -7.96 -9.87 0.84
CA ILE A 54 -7.11 -10.35 -0.25
C ILE A 54 -6.51 -11.69 0.18
N GLY A 55 -6.53 -12.68 -0.71
CA GLY A 55 -5.96 -14.00 -0.44
C GLY A 55 -4.44 -13.93 -0.41
N ILE A 56 -3.83 -13.95 -1.58
CA ILE A 56 -2.38 -13.78 -1.75
C ILE A 56 -2.04 -12.59 -2.65
N ILE A 57 -0.87 -12.01 -2.44
CA ILE A 57 -0.25 -11.06 -3.37
C ILE A 57 1.13 -11.60 -3.75
N ASP A 58 1.40 -11.75 -5.04
CA ASP A 58 2.74 -12.12 -5.49
C ASP A 58 3.64 -10.88 -5.57
N TYR A 59 4.94 -11.11 -5.63
CA TYR A 59 5.93 -10.04 -5.81
C TYR A 59 5.57 -9.11 -6.99
N SER A 60 5.12 -9.67 -8.12
CA SER A 60 4.86 -8.87 -9.32
C SER A 60 3.71 -7.89 -9.13
N CYS A 61 2.66 -8.31 -8.43
CA CYS A 61 1.50 -7.47 -8.13
C CYS A 61 1.80 -6.48 -6.99
N ALA A 62 2.62 -6.87 -6.01
CA ALA A 62 3.13 -5.96 -4.99
C ALA A 62 3.97 -4.82 -5.60
N ASP A 63 4.84 -5.13 -6.56
CA ASP A 63 5.59 -4.14 -7.35
C ASP A 63 4.64 -3.26 -8.19
N GLU A 64 3.64 -3.88 -8.84
CA GLU A 64 2.70 -3.19 -9.72
C GLU A 64 1.76 -2.23 -8.98
N ILE A 65 1.31 -2.61 -7.78
CA ILE A 65 0.38 -1.82 -6.97
C ILE A 65 1.18 -0.94 -6.00
N VAL A 66 1.78 -1.54 -4.97
CA VAL A 66 2.30 -0.78 -3.82
C VAL A 66 3.53 0.04 -4.22
N ALA A 67 4.53 -0.59 -4.84
CA ALA A 67 5.79 0.12 -5.15
C ALA A 67 5.56 1.26 -6.17
N LYS A 68 4.74 1.02 -7.20
CA LYS A 68 4.36 2.09 -8.16
C LYS A 68 3.53 3.19 -7.53
N LEU A 69 2.53 2.87 -6.70
CA LEU A 69 1.75 3.89 -5.99
C LEU A 69 2.66 4.78 -5.14
N MET A 70 3.57 4.19 -4.35
CA MET A 70 4.49 4.96 -3.51
C MET A 70 5.47 5.82 -4.34
N SER A 71 6.01 5.28 -5.43
CA SER A 71 6.90 6.05 -6.33
C SER A 71 6.21 7.28 -6.91
N ARG A 72 4.97 7.12 -7.39
CA ARG A 72 4.14 8.20 -7.95
C ARG A 72 3.71 9.21 -6.88
N LEU A 73 3.35 8.72 -5.70
CA LEU A 73 3.02 9.55 -4.53
C LEU A 73 4.20 10.48 -4.17
N LEU A 74 5.41 9.93 -4.09
CA LEU A 74 6.64 10.69 -3.81
C LEU A 74 7.02 11.65 -4.94
N SER A 75 6.60 11.34 -6.17
CA SER A 75 6.74 12.23 -7.33
C SER A 75 5.65 13.31 -7.40
N ASN A 76 4.79 13.40 -6.36
CA ASN A 76 3.69 14.35 -6.25
C ASN A 76 2.63 14.23 -7.38
N GLU A 77 2.49 13.05 -7.98
CA GLU A 77 1.50 12.81 -9.05
C GLU A 77 0.04 12.82 -8.53
N TYR A 78 -0.16 12.69 -7.22
CA TYR A 78 -1.48 12.66 -6.58
C TYR A 78 -1.79 13.89 -5.71
N GLY A 79 -0.91 14.89 -5.71
CA GLY A 79 -0.96 16.00 -4.74
C GLY A 79 -0.54 15.56 -3.33
N GLU A 80 -0.91 16.37 -2.33
CA GLU A 80 -0.55 16.09 -0.94
C GLU A 80 -1.46 14.98 -0.38
N LYS A 81 -1.00 13.73 -0.50
CA LYS A 81 -1.71 12.54 -0.04
C LYS A 81 -0.79 11.64 0.77
N TYR A 82 -1.36 10.79 1.61
CA TYR A 82 -0.61 9.82 2.41
C TYR A 82 -1.25 8.45 2.29
N ILE A 83 -0.43 7.41 2.13
CA ILE A 83 -0.88 6.02 2.00
C ILE A 83 -0.38 5.20 3.20
N ILE A 84 -1.28 4.39 3.78
CA ILE A 84 -0.98 3.37 4.79
C ILE A 84 -1.56 2.02 4.35
N LEU A 85 -0.88 0.92 4.66
CA LEU A 85 -1.39 -0.43 4.39
C LEU A 85 -2.00 -1.05 5.64
N THR A 86 -3.15 -1.69 5.51
CA THR A 86 -3.83 -2.35 6.64
C THR A 86 -4.26 -3.77 6.27
N GLY A 87 -4.51 -4.61 7.28
CA GLY A 87 -5.06 -5.95 7.06
C GLY A 87 -4.09 -6.95 6.43
N LEU A 88 -2.79 -6.65 6.37
CA LEU A 88 -1.80 -7.53 5.74
C LEU A 88 -1.53 -8.81 6.54
N ASN A 89 -1.51 -9.95 5.86
CA ASN A 89 -0.95 -11.20 6.41
C ASN A 89 0.59 -11.29 6.21
N GLU A 90 1.24 -12.29 6.80
CA GLU A 90 2.71 -12.43 6.75
C GLU A 90 3.25 -12.58 5.33
N ASN A 91 2.63 -13.42 4.50
CA ASN A 91 3.05 -13.63 3.12
C ASN A 91 2.89 -12.36 2.26
N GLN A 92 1.84 -11.57 2.50
CA GLN A 92 1.63 -10.29 1.84
C GLN A 92 2.68 -9.27 2.28
N GLN A 93 3.01 -9.22 3.58
CA GLN A 93 4.06 -8.35 4.12
C GLN A 93 5.40 -8.63 3.44
N GLU A 94 5.81 -9.90 3.36
CA GLU A 94 7.08 -10.30 2.73
C GLU A 94 7.17 -9.87 1.26
N ASN A 95 6.14 -10.15 0.46
CA ASN A 95 6.15 -9.79 -0.97
C ASN A 95 6.17 -8.27 -1.18
N ILE A 96 5.45 -7.52 -0.34
CA ILE A 96 5.42 -6.05 -0.39
C ILE A 96 6.75 -5.45 0.08
N GLU A 97 7.34 -5.98 1.14
CA GLU A 97 8.66 -5.56 1.63
C GLU A 97 9.71 -5.68 0.52
N VAL A 98 9.82 -6.86 -0.10
CA VAL A 98 10.79 -7.09 -1.19
C VAL A 98 10.53 -6.18 -2.39
N ALA A 99 9.27 -5.90 -2.72
CA ALA A 99 8.92 -4.99 -3.82
C ALA A 99 9.35 -3.54 -3.55
N LEU A 100 9.23 -3.09 -2.30
CA LEU A 100 9.63 -1.74 -1.87
C LEU A 100 11.15 -1.61 -1.74
N GLU A 101 11.81 -2.58 -1.11
CA GLU A 101 13.27 -2.57 -0.89
C GLU A 101 14.04 -2.45 -2.21
N ARG A 102 13.61 -3.17 -3.26
CA ARG A 102 14.23 -3.14 -4.59
C ARG A 102 14.18 -1.77 -5.29
N LYS A 103 13.41 -0.82 -4.78
CA LYS A 103 13.29 0.54 -5.30
C LYS A 103 13.66 1.61 -4.28
N ASP A 104 14.25 1.22 -3.15
CA ASP A 104 14.55 2.14 -2.05
C ASP A 104 13.33 2.92 -1.55
N LEU A 105 12.16 2.27 -1.56
CA LEU A 105 10.88 2.82 -1.10
C LEU A 105 10.50 2.25 0.27
N ALA A 106 9.64 2.99 0.98
CA ALA A 106 9.04 2.51 2.22
C ALA A 106 7.58 2.97 2.34
N VAL A 107 6.80 2.21 3.10
CA VAL A 107 5.42 2.55 3.45
C VAL A 107 5.13 2.15 4.90
N ILE A 108 4.25 2.89 5.56
CA ILE A 108 3.74 2.49 6.88
C ILE A 108 2.64 1.44 6.66
N ALA A 109 2.69 0.38 7.47
CA ALA A 109 1.64 -0.61 7.59
C ALA A 109 1.13 -0.68 9.04
N GLU A 110 -0.10 -1.13 9.22
CA GLU A 110 -0.74 -1.27 10.54
C GLU A 110 -1.18 -2.73 10.77
N LYS A 111 -0.78 -3.31 11.90
CA LYS A 111 -1.25 -4.62 12.35
C LYS A 111 -2.63 -4.52 13.00
N SER A 112 -3.33 -5.64 13.05
CA SER A 112 -4.50 -5.85 13.91
C SER A 112 -4.15 -5.47 15.36
N GLY A 113 -4.77 -4.40 15.86
CA GLY A 113 -4.44 -3.79 17.16
C GLY A 113 -3.81 -2.39 17.08
N GLY A 114 -3.68 -1.80 15.89
CA GLY A 114 -3.25 -0.40 15.71
C GLY A 114 -1.73 -0.17 15.75
N LYS A 115 -0.94 -1.25 15.88
CA LYS A 115 0.52 -1.16 15.88
C LYS A 115 1.03 -0.87 14.47
N LYS A 116 1.61 0.31 14.28
CA LYS A 116 2.24 0.72 13.02
C LYS A 116 3.68 0.20 12.93
N PHE A 117 4.08 -0.17 11.73
CA PHE A 117 5.43 -0.63 11.39
C PHE A 117 5.77 -0.19 9.96
N LEU A 118 7.06 -0.22 9.63
CA LEU A 118 7.56 0.17 8.31
C LEU A 118 7.82 -1.08 7.49
N LEU A 119 7.41 -1.07 6.22
CA LEU A 119 7.80 -2.05 5.21
C LEU A 119 8.73 -1.36 4.21
N GLY A 120 9.78 -2.06 3.78
CA GLY A 120 10.72 -1.57 2.77
C GLY A 120 11.95 -0.85 3.33
N SER A 121 12.62 -0.10 2.46
CA SER A 121 13.88 0.59 2.76
C SER A 121 13.64 2.04 3.16
N LEU A 122 14.04 2.39 4.38
CA LEU A 122 14.09 3.77 4.85
C LEU A 122 15.49 4.02 5.43
N ASN A 123 16.13 5.12 5.06
CA ASN A 123 17.44 5.49 5.59
C ASN A 123 17.43 5.47 7.14
N ASN A 124 18.49 4.93 7.74
CA ASN A 124 18.64 4.76 9.19
C ASN A 124 18.31 6.04 9.98
N TYR A 125 18.75 7.21 9.52
CA TYR A 125 18.45 8.47 10.20
C TYR A 125 16.93 8.78 10.24
N LEU A 126 16.23 8.50 9.15
CA LEU A 126 14.78 8.67 9.07
C LEU A 126 14.04 7.61 9.90
N ARG A 127 14.57 6.38 9.98
CA ARG A 127 14.03 5.32 10.86
C ARG A 127 14.16 5.71 12.33
N GLU A 128 15.28 6.27 12.74
CA GLU A 128 15.49 6.77 14.10
C GLU A 128 14.53 7.93 14.41
N THR A 129 14.42 8.89 13.49
CA THR A 129 13.48 10.02 13.62
C THR A 129 12.03 9.54 13.77
N LEU A 130 11.59 8.62 12.89
CA LEU A 130 10.25 8.03 12.98
C LEU A 130 10.04 7.30 14.32
N SER A 131 11.05 6.56 14.78
CA SER A 131 10.98 5.84 16.06
C SER A 131 10.84 6.78 17.26
N LEU A 132 11.48 7.96 17.21
CA LEU A 132 11.33 8.99 18.24
C LEU A 132 9.93 9.60 18.23
N ILE A 133 9.41 9.92 17.04
CA ILE A 133 8.05 10.48 16.88
C ILE A 133 7.01 9.50 17.42
N VAL A 134 7.07 8.22 17.03
CA VAL A 134 6.10 7.19 17.44
C VAL A 134 6.17 6.91 18.95
N LYS A 135 7.32 7.07 19.60
CA LYS A 135 7.44 6.92 21.07
C LYS A 135 6.93 8.12 21.86
N SER A 136 6.90 9.30 21.24
CA SER A 136 6.64 10.58 21.93
C SER A 136 5.23 11.11 21.71
N GLY A 137 4.49 10.57 20.73
CA GLY A 137 3.09 10.87 20.46
C GLY A 137 2.16 9.79 20.97
#